data_AF-A0A918LMI3-F1
#
_entry.id   AF-A0A918LMI3-F1
#
_cell.length_a   1.000
_cell.length_b   1.000
_cell.length_c   1.000
_cell.angle_alpha   90.00
_cell.angle_beta   90.00
_cell.angle_gamma   90.00
#
_symmetry.space_group_name_H-M   'P 1'
#
loop_
_entity.id
_entity.type
_entity.pdbx_description
1 polymer ?
#
loop_
_entity_poly.entity_id
_entity_poly.type
_entity_poly.pdbx_seq_one_letter_code
_entity_poly.pdbx_strand_id
1 'polypeptide(L)'
;MKTATAPACAACDAPAAEWNGQLGMVLCSSCTTAATGGRERDPVRLGDILPVTTAALRVSVPSQRAGSPMTCRRCGAQALWHRTVNGRWVAIEPGERPVAGVPRGERWYIAGDGTAVNLRGASPTDTCRVTHFFLCRAR
;
A
#
# COMPACT_ATOMS: atom_id res chain seq x y z
N MET A 1 2.35 20.13 -35.23
CA MET A 1 2.86 19.92 -33.85
C MET A 1 1.80 19.12 -33.09
N LYS A 2 2.04 17.85 -32.76
CA LYS A 2 1.10 17.03 -31.98
C LYS A 2 1.25 17.42 -30.52
N THR A 3 0.30 18.16 -29.95
CA THR A 3 0.20 18.33 -28.50
C THR A 3 -0.15 16.98 -27.89
N ALA A 4 0.84 16.33 -27.26
CA ALA A 4 0.59 15.18 -26.41
C ALA A 4 -0.19 15.68 -25.18
N THR A 5 -1.41 15.19 -24.98
CA THR A 5 -2.15 15.40 -23.73
C THR A 5 -1.31 14.85 -22.59
N ALA A 6 -0.89 15.72 -21.66
CA ALA A 6 -0.12 15.30 -20.50
C ALA A 6 -0.97 14.32 -19.65
N PRO A 7 -0.37 13.25 -19.12
CA PRO A 7 -1.13 12.25 -18.39
C PRO A 7 -1.65 12.81 -17.05
N ALA A 8 -2.78 12.30 -16.59
CA ALA A 8 -3.38 12.68 -15.32
C ALA A 8 -2.72 11.95 -14.14
N CYS A 9 -2.70 12.58 -12.98
CA CYS A 9 -2.18 12.01 -11.75
C CYS A 9 -3.06 10.83 -11.30
N ALA A 10 -2.46 9.66 -11.11
CA ALA A 10 -3.17 8.46 -10.68
C ALA A 10 -3.81 8.58 -9.27
N ALA A 11 -3.36 9.55 -8.46
CA ALA A 11 -3.82 9.72 -7.08
C ALA A 11 -4.92 10.78 -6.88
N CYS A 12 -4.99 11.79 -7.76
CA CYS A 12 -5.93 12.91 -7.59
C CYS A 12 -6.48 13.49 -8.91
N ASP A 13 -6.21 12.84 -10.04
CA ASP A 13 -6.64 13.26 -11.38
C ASP A 13 -6.14 14.65 -11.83
N ALA A 14 -5.21 15.26 -11.08
CA ALA A 14 -4.59 16.52 -11.46
C ALA A 14 -3.88 16.39 -12.83
N PRO A 15 -4.00 17.40 -13.71
CA PRO A 15 -3.33 17.38 -15.00
C PRO A 15 -1.80 17.51 -14.84
N ALA A 16 -1.08 17.19 -15.91
CA ALA A 16 0.38 17.33 -15.99
C ALA A 16 1.16 16.51 -14.94
N ALA A 17 0.79 15.25 -14.79
CA ALA A 17 1.53 14.31 -13.96
C ALA A 17 2.70 13.68 -14.73
N GLU A 18 3.71 13.21 -13.99
CA GLU A 18 4.93 12.60 -14.52
C GLU A 18 5.16 11.22 -13.94
N TRP A 19 5.90 10.38 -14.66
CA TRP A 19 6.23 9.04 -14.19
C TRP A 19 7.20 9.09 -13.01
N ASN A 20 6.77 8.58 -11.86
CA ASN A 20 7.63 8.38 -10.71
C ASN A 20 8.25 6.97 -10.75
N GLY A 21 9.51 6.87 -11.11
CA GLY A 21 10.23 5.58 -11.24
C GLY A 21 10.40 4.82 -9.93
N GLN A 22 10.42 5.50 -8.78
CA GLN A 22 10.52 4.86 -7.48
C GLN A 22 9.21 4.18 -7.06
N LEU A 23 8.07 4.75 -7.48
CA LEU A 23 6.74 4.25 -7.13
C LEU A 23 6.07 3.48 -8.27
N GLY A 24 6.64 3.51 -9.48
CA GLY A 24 6.10 2.82 -10.65
C GLY A 24 4.72 3.35 -11.08
N MET A 25 4.43 4.64 -10.88
CA MET A 25 3.14 5.24 -11.20
C MET A 25 3.26 6.71 -11.64
N VAL A 26 2.25 7.22 -12.35
CA VAL A 26 2.18 8.61 -12.81
C VAL A 26 1.56 9.49 -11.71
N LEU A 27 2.33 10.46 -11.21
CA LEU A 27 1.93 11.34 -10.10
C LEU A 27 2.22 12.81 -10.41
N CYS A 28 1.42 13.72 -9.86
CA CYS A 28 1.76 15.14 -9.83
C CYS A 28 2.78 15.43 -8.72
N SER A 29 3.49 16.56 -8.84
CA SER A 29 4.51 17.00 -7.88
C SER A 29 4.04 16.99 -6.42
N SER A 30 2.80 17.41 -6.15
CA SER A 30 2.23 17.41 -4.80
C SER A 30 2.05 15.99 -4.24
N CYS A 31 1.57 15.04 -5.05
CA CYS A 31 1.44 13.65 -4.63
C CYS A 31 2.81 12.96 -4.50
N THR A 32 3.79 13.35 -5.33
CA THR A 32 5.18 12.90 -5.21
C THR A 32 5.79 13.34 -3.89
N THR A 33 5.66 14.62 -3.52
CA THR A 33 6.15 15.14 -2.22
C THR A 33 5.42 14.52 -1.03
N ALA A 34 4.12 14.26 -1.13
CA ALA A 34 3.38 13.56 -0.09
C ALA A 34 3.87 12.11 0.09
N ALA A 35 4.26 11.45 -1.00
CA ALA A 35 4.78 10.09 -0.98
C ALA A 35 6.23 10.00 -0.47
N THR A 36 7.05 11.03 -0.69
CA THR A 36 8.46 11.07 -0.24
C THR A 36 8.67 11.77 1.10
N GLY A 37 7.71 12.58 1.56
CA GLY A 37 7.82 13.43 2.75
C GLY A 37 7.75 12.72 4.12
N GLY A 38 7.86 11.40 4.16
CA GLY A 38 7.92 10.64 5.41
C GLY A 38 9.33 10.61 5.99
N ARG A 39 9.72 11.68 6.72
CA ARG A 39 10.92 11.82 7.58
C ARG A 39 12.11 10.94 7.20
N GLU A 40 13.16 11.56 6.68
CA GLU A 40 14.56 11.11 6.70
C GLU A 40 14.82 10.26 7.96
N ARG A 41 14.81 8.93 7.82
CA ARG A 41 15.26 8.04 8.90
C ARG A 41 16.76 7.95 8.77
N ASP A 42 17.45 8.65 9.66
CA ASP A 42 18.86 8.42 9.95
C ASP A 42 19.08 6.91 10.21
N PRO A 43 19.85 6.20 9.36
CA PRO A 43 20.06 4.78 9.54
C PRO A 43 21.04 4.55 10.69
N VAL A 44 20.54 4.09 11.84
CA VAL A 44 21.40 3.59 12.92
C VAL A 44 22.22 2.42 12.39
N ARG A 45 23.55 2.57 12.37
CA ARG A 45 24.49 1.48 12.07
C ARG A 45 24.46 0.50 13.24
N LEU A 46 23.89 -0.69 13.04
CA LEU A 46 23.86 -1.77 14.05
C LEU A 46 25.24 -2.41 14.34
N GLY A 47 26.33 -1.88 13.79
CA GLY A 47 27.68 -2.47 13.89
C GLY A 47 28.32 -2.35 15.27
N ASP A 48 27.83 -1.45 16.13
CA ASP A 48 28.56 -1.05 17.34
C ASP A 48 28.02 -1.62 18.67
N ILE A 49 26.99 -2.49 18.68
CA ILE A 49 26.33 -2.86 19.95
C ILE A 49 26.26 -4.35 20.27
N LEU A 50 26.40 -5.31 19.34
CA LEU A 50 26.25 -6.74 19.73
C LEU A 50 27.12 -7.73 18.93
N PRO A 51 27.91 -8.60 19.58
CA PRO A 51 28.42 -9.81 18.95
C PRO A 51 27.29 -10.84 18.85
N VAL A 52 26.45 -10.74 17.82
CA VAL A 52 25.46 -11.78 17.51
C VAL A 52 26.06 -12.77 16.51
N THR A 53 26.17 -14.03 16.92
CA THR A 53 26.56 -15.12 16.03
C THR A 53 25.51 -15.27 14.92
N THR A 54 25.98 -15.33 13.67
CA THR A 54 25.18 -15.35 12.43
C THR A 54 24.15 -16.48 12.33
N ALA A 55 24.22 -17.49 13.22
CA ALA A 55 23.27 -18.61 13.25
C ALA A 55 21.92 -18.27 13.90
N ALA A 56 21.81 -17.21 14.71
CA ALA A 56 20.61 -16.92 15.51
C ALA A 56 19.62 -15.92 14.88
N LEU A 57 19.97 -15.23 13.79
CA LEU A 57 19.13 -14.20 13.18
C LEU A 57 18.66 -14.59 11.78
N ARG A 58 17.73 -15.56 11.72
CA ARG A 58 16.71 -15.56 10.65
C ARG A 58 15.44 -14.91 11.20
N VAL A 59 15.56 -13.67 11.65
CA VAL A 59 14.38 -12.83 11.84
C VAL A 59 14.02 -12.33 10.45
N SER A 60 13.02 -12.95 9.83
CA SER A 60 12.33 -12.34 8.70
C SER A 60 11.76 -11.02 9.19
N VAL A 61 12.47 -9.92 8.99
CA VAL A 61 11.92 -8.58 9.18
C VAL A 61 10.67 -8.54 8.30
N PRO A 62 9.45 -8.41 8.87
CA PRO A 62 8.26 -8.33 8.06
C PRO A 62 8.46 -7.15 7.13
N SER A 63 8.53 -7.42 5.82
CA SER A 63 8.54 -6.35 4.84
C SER A 63 7.35 -5.46 5.14
N GLN A 64 7.52 -4.14 5.22
CA GLN A 64 6.40 -3.21 5.43
C GLN A 64 5.30 -3.42 4.37
N ARG A 65 5.69 -3.98 3.22
CA ARG A 65 4.83 -4.46 2.14
C ARG A 65 3.80 -5.53 2.54
N ALA A 66 4.13 -6.38 3.52
CA ALA A 66 3.28 -7.47 3.98
C ALA A 66 2.14 -6.99 4.90
N GLY A 67 2.20 -5.76 5.41
CA GLY A 67 1.28 -5.28 6.44
C GLY A 67 1.53 -5.92 7.81
N SER A 68 0.83 -5.43 8.84
CA SER A 68 0.91 -5.98 10.19
C SER A 68 -0.19 -7.01 10.43
N PRO A 69 0.11 -8.24 10.86
CA PRO A 69 -0.91 -9.28 11.04
C PRO A 69 -1.91 -8.92 12.14
N MET A 70 -3.16 -9.33 11.97
CA MET A 70 -4.21 -9.31 12.98
C MET A 70 -5.11 -10.54 12.91
N THR A 71 -5.70 -10.86 14.05
CA THR A 71 -6.80 -11.84 14.14
C THR A 71 -8.10 -11.09 14.38
N CYS A 72 -9.10 -11.32 13.54
CA CYS A 72 -10.40 -10.71 13.69
C CYS A 72 -11.12 -11.28 14.92
N ARG A 73 -11.45 -10.42 15.89
CA ARG A 73 -12.15 -10.82 17.11
C ARG A 73 -13.57 -11.38 16.90
N ARG A 74 -14.14 -11.20 15.70
CA ARG A 74 -15.53 -11.55 15.38
C ARG A 74 -15.63 -12.92 14.71
N CYS A 75 -14.78 -13.17 13.71
CA CYS A 75 -14.78 -14.41 12.93
C CYS A 75 -13.54 -15.28 13.16
N GLY A 76 -12.54 -14.83 13.92
CA GLY A 76 -11.30 -15.56 14.18
C GLY A 76 -10.31 -15.61 13.00
N ALA A 77 -10.66 -15.08 11.83
CA ALA A 77 -9.81 -15.12 10.65
C ALA A 77 -8.62 -14.15 10.72
N GLN A 78 -7.55 -14.46 9.99
CA GLN A 78 -6.38 -13.59 9.87
C GLN A 78 -6.60 -12.50 8.81
N ALA A 79 -6.11 -11.30 9.08
CA ALA A 79 -6.07 -10.18 8.15
C ALA A 79 -4.79 -9.36 8.34
N LEU A 80 -4.54 -8.42 7.43
CA LEU A 80 -3.35 -7.59 7.42
C LEU A 80 -3.72 -6.12 7.56
N TRP A 81 -3.18 -5.44 8.58
CA TRP A 81 -3.27 -4.00 8.74
C TRP A 81 -2.28 -3.30 7.81
N HIS A 82 -2.80 -2.38 7.02
CA HIS A 82 -2.00 -1.48 6.19
C HIS A 82 -2.30 -0.03 6.55
N ARG A 83 -1.29 0.82 6.48
CA ARG A 83 -1.49 2.27 6.54
C ARG A 83 -2.00 2.76 5.20
N THR A 84 -2.94 3.69 5.25
CA THR A 84 -3.42 4.41 4.08
C THR A 84 -2.62 5.69 3.88
N VAL A 85 -2.80 6.33 2.71
CA VAL A 85 -2.14 7.62 2.38
C VAL A 85 -2.42 8.74 3.38
N ASN A 86 -3.54 8.68 4.12
CA ASN A 86 -3.87 9.66 5.17
C ASN A 86 -3.47 9.21 6.58
N GLY A 87 -2.66 8.14 6.69
CA GLY A 87 -2.17 7.61 7.95
C GLY A 87 -3.17 6.75 8.74
N ARG A 88 -4.42 6.59 8.26
CA ARG A 88 -5.38 5.67 8.90
C ARG A 88 -5.00 4.22 8.63
N TRP A 89 -5.32 3.34 9.56
CA TRP A 89 -5.14 1.90 9.39
C TRP A 89 -6.40 1.26 8.81
N VAL A 90 -6.21 0.37 7.84
CA VAL A 90 -7.27 -0.46 7.24
C VAL A 90 -6.86 -1.93 7.27
N ALA A 91 -7.80 -2.79 7.66
CA ALA A 91 -7.60 -4.23 7.66
C ALA A 91 -7.96 -4.76 6.27
N ILE A 92 -7.00 -5.36 5.60
CA ILE A 92 -7.10 -5.89 4.24
C ILE A 92 -7.17 -7.42 4.32
N GLU A 93 -8.10 -7.99 3.56
CA GLU A 93 -8.20 -9.43 3.42
C GLU A 93 -6.95 -9.97 2.70
N PRO A 94 -6.38 -11.10 3.15
CA PRO A 94 -5.34 -11.79 2.41
C PRO A 94 -5.83 -12.21 1.00
N GLY A 95 -4.94 -12.05 0.01
CA GLY A 95 -5.18 -12.47 -1.36
C GLY A 95 -5.84 -11.43 -2.25
N GLU A 96 -5.82 -11.71 -3.55
CA GLU A 96 -6.34 -10.84 -4.61
C GLU A 96 -7.69 -11.33 -5.11
N ARG A 97 -8.50 -10.39 -5.61
CA ARG A 97 -9.85 -10.64 -6.11
C ARG A 97 -10.01 -9.99 -7.49
N PRO A 98 -10.75 -10.62 -8.41
CA PRO A 98 -11.16 -9.95 -9.64
C PRO A 98 -11.92 -8.67 -9.32
N VAL A 99 -11.64 -7.61 -10.06
CA VAL A 99 -12.33 -6.32 -9.93
C VAL A 99 -13.81 -6.47 -10.34
N ALA A 100 -14.07 -7.36 -11.29
CA ALA A 100 -15.41 -7.81 -11.65
C ALA A 100 -16.07 -8.48 -10.42
N GLY A 101 -17.02 -7.78 -9.80
CA GLY A 101 -17.76 -8.24 -8.62
C GLY A 101 -17.39 -7.53 -7.31
N VAL A 102 -16.36 -6.68 -7.28
CA VAL A 102 -16.02 -5.87 -6.10
C VAL A 102 -16.59 -4.45 -6.26
N PRO A 103 -17.38 -3.93 -5.29
CA PRO A 103 -17.87 -2.55 -5.31
C PRO A 103 -16.74 -1.53 -5.35
N ARG A 104 -16.90 -0.42 -6.08
CA ARG A 104 -15.82 0.58 -6.31
C ARG A 104 -15.16 1.08 -5.02
N GLY A 105 -15.95 1.29 -3.95
CA GLY A 105 -15.44 1.76 -2.65
C GLY A 105 -14.68 0.71 -1.84
N GLU A 106 -14.75 -0.57 -2.23
CA GLU A 106 -14.06 -1.69 -1.58
C GLU A 106 -12.85 -2.17 -2.38
N ARG A 107 -12.50 -1.47 -3.46
CA ARG A 107 -11.32 -1.79 -4.28
C ARG A 107 -10.10 -1.11 -3.68
N TRP A 108 -9.17 -1.92 -3.19
CA TRP A 108 -7.91 -1.47 -2.60
C TRP A 108 -6.72 -1.98 -3.39
N TYR A 109 -5.65 -1.21 -3.38
CA TYR A 109 -4.34 -1.60 -3.89
C TYR A 109 -3.30 -1.41 -2.79
N ILE A 110 -2.34 -2.33 -2.69
CA ILE A 110 -1.20 -2.19 -1.79
C ILE A 110 0.00 -1.77 -2.64
N ALA A 111 0.42 -0.52 -2.47
CA ALA A 111 1.58 0.01 -3.15
C ALA A 111 2.88 -0.69 -2.70
N GLY A 112 3.96 -0.51 -3.46
CA GLY A 112 5.24 -1.17 -3.20
C GLY A 112 5.82 -0.91 -1.80
N ASP A 113 5.47 0.22 -1.21
CA ASP A 113 5.82 0.66 0.14
C ASP A 113 4.94 0.05 1.25
N GLY A 114 3.89 -0.70 0.89
CA GLY A 114 2.91 -1.26 1.82
C GLY A 114 1.70 -0.37 2.11
N THR A 115 1.61 0.80 1.47
CA THR A 115 0.49 1.72 1.64
C THR A 115 -0.78 1.20 0.95
N ALA A 116 -1.89 1.17 1.67
CA ALA A 116 -3.20 0.85 1.13
C ALA A 116 -3.86 2.09 0.48
N VAL A 117 -4.11 1.99 -0.81
CA VAL A 117 -4.76 3.02 -1.62
C VAL A 117 -6.16 2.54 -1.98
N ASN A 118 -7.18 3.33 -1.61
CA ASN A 118 -8.53 3.08 -2.09
C ASN A 118 -8.64 3.62 -3.51
N LEU A 119 -8.91 2.72 -4.44
CA LEU A 119 -8.91 3.02 -5.87
C LEU A 119 -10.11 3.87 -6.30
N ARG A 120 -11.16 3.99 -5.46
CA ARG A 120 -12.40 4.76 -5.70
C ARG A 120 -13.06 4.58 -7.08
N GLY A 121 -12.65 3.56 -7.85
CA GLY A 121 -13.11 3.30 -9.22
C GLY A 121 -12.00 3.13 -10.25
N ALA A 122 -10.80 3.67 -10.05
CA ALA A 122 -9.66 3.53 -10.96
C ALA A 122 -8.99 2.17 -10.75
N SER A 123 -9.06 1.24 -11.71
CA SER A 123 -8.41 -0.07 -11.58
C SER A 123 -7.16 -0.13 -12.46
N PRO A 124 -5.95 0.05 -11.91
CA PRO A 124 -4.72 -0.08 -12.70
C PRO A 124 -4.45 -1.54 -13.13
N THR A 125 -5.16 -2.50 -12.54
CA THR A 125 -5.07 -3.94 -12.76
C THR A 125 -6.46 -4.58 -12.77
N ASP A 126 -6.63 -5.77 -13.38
CA ASP A 126 -7.88 -6.56 -13.34
C ASP A 126 -8.16 -7.19 -11.98
N THR A 127 -7.19 -7.14 -11.06
CA THR A 127 -7.32 -7.60 -9.68
C THR A 127 -7.25 -6.45 -8.69
N CYS A 128 -7.84 -6.66 -7.51
CA CYS A 128 -7.80 -5.73 -6.39
C CYS A 128 -7.77 -6.50 -5.05
N ARG A 129 -7.52 -5.76 -3.98
CA ARG A 129 -7.72 -6.19 -2.59
C ARG A 129 -9.03 -5.63 -2.05
N VAL A 130 -9.54 -6.21 -0.98
CA VAL A 130 -10.74 -5.73 -0.27
C VAL A 130 -10.47 -5.59 1.22
N THR A 131 -11.29 -4.82 1.93
CA THR A 131 -11.20 -4.80 3.39
C THR A 131 -11.61 -6.15 3.97
N HIS A 132 -10.97 -6.59 5.05
CA HIS A 132 -11.41 -7.81 5.75
C HIS A 132 -12.86 -7.69 6.22
N PHE A 133 -13.24 -6.50 6.69
CA PHE A 133 -14.59 -6.26 7.18
C PHE A 133 -15.65 -6.36 6.08
N PHE A 134 -15.30 -6.15 4.81
CA PHE A 134 -16.20 -6.42 3.67
C PHE A 134 -16.63 -7.89 3.57
N LEU A 135 -15.72 -8.83 3.86
CA LEU A 135 -15.98 -10.27 3.75
C LEU A 135 -16.38 -10.93 5.07
N CYS A 136 -16.09 -10.27 6.20
CA CYS A 136 -16.43 -10.78 7.52
C CYS A 136 -17.95 -10.97 7.65
N ARG A 137 -18.39 -12.24 7.66
CA ARG A 137 -19.81 -12.62 7.76
C ARG A 137 -20.43 -12.45 9.15
N ALA A 138 -19.60 -12.30 10.19
CA ALA A 138 -20.04 -12.00 11.55
C ALA A 138 -20.30 -10.50 11.77
N ARG A 139 -20.87 -9.82 10.76
CA ARG A 139 -21.19 -8.39 10.77
C ARG A 139 -22.38 -8.09 11.67
#